data_AF-A0A4P7HD93-F1
#
_entry.id   AF-A0A4P7HD93-F1
#
_cell.length_a   1.000
_cell.length_b   1.000
_cell.length_c   1.000
_cell.angle_alpha   90.00
_cell.angle_beta   90.00
_cell.angle_gamma   90.00
#
_symmetry.space_group_name_H-M   'P 1'
#
loop_
_entity.id
_entity.type
_entity.pdbx_description
1 polymer ?
#
loop_
_entity_poly.entity_id
_entity_poly.type
_entity_poly.pdbx_seq_one_letter_code
_entity_poly.pdbx_strand_id
1 'polypeptide(L)'
;MRIRASALTMACLSALLVSGIATPRMAHAEESVASRVQVLEQEEFKANIGRWAKVVGALCDGIINPSKGESEKNAARERLEDDVIEKYDQGYRLSPLKFSTDPVDAARADVMTVLTITEAHGKKENRSYTKRKVDFTPPTGFTQGDTLRYFWFLFCSVSDFKSQYNDALSVFTEMYGKTLQPGYDDDEKIRELYDKKLEDMESAMREAGLM
;
A
#
# COMPACT_ATOMS: atom_id res chain seq x y z
N MET A 1 5.79 8.45 -24.08
CA MET A 1 5.49 8.47 -22.63
C MET A 1 5.80 7.08 -22.08
N ARG A 2 6.94 6.89 -21.40
CA ARG A 2 7.27 5.59 -20.78
C ARG A 2 6.47 5.49 -19.48
N ILE A 3 5.38 4.73 -19.49
CA ILE A 3 4.65 4.40 -18.26
C ILE A 3 5.66 3.62 -17.39
N ARG A 4 6.09 4.20 -16.26
CA ARG A 4 6.97 3.50 -15.32
C ARG A 4 6.23 2.24 -14.85
N ALA A 5 6.80 1.06 -15.08
CA ALA A 5 6.24 -0.23 -14.69
C ALA A 5 5.90 -0.32 -13.18
N SER A 6 6.43 0.61 -12.38
CA SER A 6 6.13 0.82 -10.97
C SER A 6 4.67 1.21 -10.66
N ALA A 7 3.86 1.69 -11.61
CA ALA A 7 2.45 2.02 -11.33
C ALA A 7 1.52 0.78 -11.33
N LEU A 8 1.81 -0.24 -12.15
CA LEU A 8 0.95 -1.41 -12.37
C LEU A 8 0.87 -2.37 -11.17
N THR A 9 1.85 -2.34 -10.27
CA THR A 9 1.93 -3.26 -9.12
C THR A 9 1.21 -2.73 -7.88
N MET A 10 0.65 -1.52 -7.87
CA MET A 10 0.05 -0.95 -6.65
C MET A 10 -1.35 -1.45 -6.31
N ALA A 11 -2.06 -2.05 -7.27
CA ALA A 11 -3.47 -2.41 -7.09
C ALA A 11 -3.84 -3.79 -7.67
N CYS A 12 -2.85 -4.56 -8.15
CA CYS A 12 -3.09 -5.85 -8.81
C CYS A 12 -2.65 -7.07 -8.00
N LEU A 13 -2.18 -6.92 -6.75
CA LEU A 13 -1.26 -7.89 -6.18
C LEU A 13 -1.82 -8.84 -5.11
N SER A 14 -3.08 -9.23 -5.26
CA SER A 14 -3.54 -10.46 -4.64
C SER A 14 -4.04 -11.53 -5.65
N ALA A 15 -3.86 -11.29 -6.96
CA ALA A 15 -4.12 -12.29 -8.01
C ALA A 15 -2.92 -13.18 -8.39
N LEU A 16 -1.75 -13.03 -7.75
CA LEU A 16 -0.56 -13.84 -8.09
C LEU A 16 -0.52 -15.24 -7.44
N LEU A 17 -1.64 -15.73 -6.90
CA LEU A 17 -1.76 -17.09 -6.33
C LEU A 17 -2.66 -18.06 -7.10
N VAL A 18 -3.29 -17.67 -8.22
CA VAL A 18 -4.13 -18.61 -9.01
C VAL A 18 -3.85 -18.52 -10.50
N SER A 19 -2.59 -18.73 -10.90
CA SER A 19 -2.28 -19.11 -12.28
C SER A 19 -1.34 -20.30 -12.29
N GLY A 20 -1.87 -21.49 -12.02
CA GLY A 20 -1.12 -22.72 -12.16
C GLY A 20 -1.91 -23.94 -11.72
N ILE A 21 -2.45 -24.67 -12.71
CA ILE A 21 -3.13 -25.97 -12.62
C ILE A 21 -4.64 -25.87 -12.35
N ALA A 22 -5.39 -25.82 -13.44
CA ALA A 22 -6.80 -26.17 -13.47
C ALA A 22 -6.97 -27.62 -12.98
N THR A 23 -7.36 -27.80 -11.72
CA THR A 23 -7.97 -29.04 -11.26
C THR A 23 -9.48 -28.93 -11.46
N PRO A 24 -10.13 -29.93 -12.06
CA PRO A 24 -11.56 -29.88 -12.32
C PRO A 24 -12.33 -30.04 -11.00
N ARG A 25 -13.24 -29.09 -10.72
CA ARG A 25 -14.38 -29.19 -9.80
C ARG A 25 -14.07 -29.82 -8.43
N MET A 26 -13.55 -29.01 -7.51
CA MET A 26 -13.94 -29.17 -6.11
C MET A 26 -15.22 -28.35 -5.88
N ALA A 27 -16.16 -28.93 -5.14
CA ALA A 27 -17.41 -28.30 -4.73
C ALA A 27 -17.15 -26.86 -4.23
N HIS A 28 -18.02 -25.93 -4.61
CA HIS A 28 -17.96 -24.50 -4.27
C HIS A 28 -17.66 -24.29 -2.78
N ALA A 29 -16.37 -24.13 -2.43
CA ALA A 29 -16.02 -23.41 -1.22
C ALA A 29 -16.58 -22.00 -1.46
N GLU A 30 -17.49 -21.55 -0.59
CA GLU A 30 -17.99 -20.18 -0.63
C GLU A 30 -16.79 -19.25 -0.75
N GLU A 31 -16.74 -18.51 -1.85
CA GLU A 31 -15.66 -17.56 -2.11
C GLU A 31 -15.62 -16.60 -0.92
N SER A 32 -14.46 -16.47 -0.28
CA SER A 32 -14.36 -15.64 0.91
C SER A 32 -14.77 -14.20 0.56
N VAL A 33 -15.40 -13.50 1.50
CA VAL A 33 -15.77 -12.09 1.32
C VAL A 33 -14.58 -11.24 0.87
N ALA A 34 -13.39 -11.50 1.43
CA ALA A 34 -12.16 -10.83 1.03
C ALA A 34 -11.79 -11.12 -0.43
N SER A 35 -11.94 -12.36 -0.90
CA SER A 35 -11.67 -12.75 -2.28
C SER A 35 -12.62 -12.03 -3.27
N ARG A 36 -13.92 -11.96 -2.97
CA ARG A 36 -14.90 -11.20 -3.79
C ARG A 36 -14.52 -9.73 -3.89
N VAL A 37 -14.27 -9.07 -2.75
CA VAL A 37 -13.87 -7.65 -2.69
C VAL A 37 -12.62 -7.38 -3.52
N GLN A 38 -11.67 -8.30 -3.48
CA GLN A 38 -10.41 -8.22 -4.20
C GLN A 38 -10.59 -8.34 -5.72
N VAL A 39 -11.49 -9.21 -6.18
CA VAL A 39 -11.82 -9.31 -7.62
C VAL A 39 -12.39 -7.98 -8.11
N LEU A 40 -13.35 -7.40 -7.37
CA LEU A 40 -13.94 -6.10 -7.70
C LEU A 40 -12.89 -4.98 -7.71
N GLU A 41 -11.98 -4.95 -6.73
CA GLU A 41 -10.87 -3.97 -6.69
C GLU A 41 -10.02 -4.03 -7.97
N GLN A 42 -9.72 -5.25 -8.43
CA GLN A 42 -8.90 -5.43 -9.62
C GLN A 42 -9.61 -5.02 -10.90
N GLU A 43 -10.92 -5.26 -10.99
CA GLU A 43 -11.73 -4.79 -12.11
C GLU A 43 -11.77 -3.26 -12.15
N GLU A 44 -12.04 -2.61 -11.01
CA GLU A 44 -12.04 -1.15 -10.92
C GLU A 44 -10.67 -0.55 -11.20
N PHE A 45 -9.61 -1.16 -10.69
CA PHE A 45 -8.26 -0.72 -11.00
C PHE A 45 -7.96 -0.81 -12.51
N LYS A 46 -8.33 -1.92 -13.16
CA LYS A 46 -8.12 -2.09 -14.62
C LYS A 46 -8.91 -1.06 -15.42
N ALA A 47 -10.17 -0.80 -15.03
CA ALA A 47 -11.01 0.21 -15.68
C ALA A 47 -10.43 1.63 -15.52
N ASN A 48 -9.83 1.92 -14.36
CA ASN A 48 -9.33 3.25 -14.00
C ASN A 48 -7.80 3.39 -14.03
N ILE A 49 -7.07 2.45 -14.66
CA ILE A 49 -5.61 2.36 -14.54
C ILE A 49 -4.87 3.65 -14.90
N GLY A 50 -5.38 4.40 -15.89
CA GLY A 50 -4.80 5.68 -16.30
C GLY A 50 -4.92 6.77 -15.24
N ARG A 51 -6.04 6.81 -14.49
CA ARG A 51 -6.23 7.75 -13.38
C ARG A 51 -5.36 7.36 -12.19
N TRP A 52 -5.38 6.08 -11.81
CA TRP A 52 -4.52 5.53 -10.77
C TRP A 52 -3.04 5.84 -11.03
N ALA A 53 -2.56 5.59 -12.25
CA ALA A 53 -1.17 5.86 -12.61
C ALA A 53 -0.81 7.35 -12.53
N LYS A 54 -1.75 8.26 -12.81
CA LYS A 54 -1.52 9.71 -12.66
C LYS A 54 -1.39 10.10 -11.19
N VAL A 55 -2.33 9.67 -10.34
CA VAL A 55 -2.33 9.97 -8.90
C VAL A 55 -1.07 9.43 -8.23
N VAL A 56 -0.75 8.16 -8.47
CA VAL A 56 0.48 7.51 -8.01
C VAL A 56 1.73 8.22 -8.54
N GLY A 57 1.74 8.58 -9.82
CA GLY A 57 2.85 9.26 -10.45
C GLY A 57 3.11 10.62 -9.81
N ALA A 58 2.06 11.39 -9.57
CA ALA A 58 2.09 12.68 -8.90
C ALA A 58 2.68 12.57 -7.48
N LEU A 59 2.22 11.60 -6.68
CA LEU A 59 2.82 11.32 -5.37
C LEU A 59 4.30 10.97 -5.50
N CYS A 60 4.66 9.98 -6.34
CA CYS A 60 6.03 9.50 -6.42
C CYS A 60 7.02 10.51 -7.01
N ASP A 61 6.56 11.43 -7.86
CA ASP A 61 7.39 12.53 -8.37
C ASP A 61 7.47 13.70 -7.38
N GLY A 62 6.48 13.84 -6.49
CA GLY A 62 6.45 14.85 -5.42
C GLY A 62 7.17 14.44 -4.13
N ILE A 63 7.40 13.14 -3.91
CA ILE A 63 7.94 12.64 -2.64
C ILE A 63 9.45 12.83 -2.53
N ILE A 64 9.90 13.40 -1.41
CA ILE A 64 11.32 13.60 -1.07
C ILE A 64 11.63 12.77 0.17
N ASN A 65 12.83 12.18 0.25
CA ASN A 65 13.26 11.44 1.44
C ASN A 65 13.53 12.38 2.62
N PRO A 66 12.69 12.42 3.68
CA PRO A 66 12.90 13.32 4.81
C PRO A 66 14.04 12.84 5.74
N SER A 67 14.57 11.63 5.56
CA SER A 67 15.57 11.02 6.46
C SER A 67 17.01 11.45 6.17
N LYS A 68 17.25 12.30 5.14
CA LYS A 68 18.59 12.68 4.70
C LYS A 68 19.20 13.87 5.44
N GLY A 69 18.40 14.54 6.28
CA GLY A 69 18.84 15.71 7.04
C GLY A 69 17.71 16.73 7.19
N GLU A 70 17.99 17.81 7.92
CA GLU A 70 17.00 18.85 8.19
C GLU A 70 16.52 19.56 6.92
N SER A 71 17.42 19.77 5.96
CA SER A 71 17.10 20.43 4.70
C SER A 71 16.11 19.61 3.87
N GLU A 72 16.35 18.32 3.70
CA GLU A 72 15.47 17.42 2.95
C GLU A 72 14.15 17.18 3.68
N LYS A 73 14.17 17.13 5.01
CA LYS A 73 12.94 17.06 5.81
C LYS A 73 12.06 18.28 5.57
N ASN A 74 12.63 19.49 5.60
CA ASN A 74 11.89 20.72 5.35
C ASN A 74 11.39 20.80 3.90
N ALA A 75 12.23 20.42 2.93
CA ALA A 75 11.81 20.35 1.53
C ALA A 75 10.67 19.34 1.30
N ALA A 76 10.71 18.19 1.98
CA ALA A 76 9.65 17.19 1.90
C ALA A 76 8.32 17.72 2.46
N ARG A 77 8.37 18.48 3.57
CA ARG A 77 7.20 19.13 4.20
C ARG A 77 6.63 20.25 3.33
N GLU A 78 7.48 21.09 2.74
CA GLU A 78 7.06 22.15 1.82
C GLU A 78 6.43 21.57 0.55
N ARG A 79 6.98 20.46 0.04
CA ARG A 79 6.50 19.87 -1.22
C ARG A 79 5.16 19.16 -1.07
N LEU A 80 4.93 18.54 0.08
CA LEU A 80 3.75 17.76 0.36
C LEU A 80 3.43 17.95 1.83
N GLU A 81 2.52 18.86 2.17
CA GLU A 81 2.19 19.24 3.55
C GLU A 81 1.62 18.05 4.37
N ASP A 82 1.61 18.17 5.71
CA ASP A 82 1.21 17.08 6.60
C ASP A 82 -0.26 16.67 6.36
N ASP A 83 -1.16 17.64 6.24
CA ASP A 83 -2.59 17.43 5.96
C ASP A 83 -2.82 16.77 4.59
N VAL A 84 -2.05 17.16 3.58
CA VAL A 84 -2.12 16.60 2.23
C VAL A 84 -1.69 15.13 2.22
N ILE A 85 -0.56 14.78 2.84
CA ILE A 85 -0.10 13.38 2.85
C ILE A 85 -1.00 12.50 3.71
N GLU A 86 -1.55 13.04 4.79
CA GLU A 86 -2.53 12.34 5.63
C GLU A 86 -3.84 12.11 4.87
N LYS A 87 -4.33 13.09 4.11
CA LYS A 87 -5.54 12.94 3.28
C LYS A 87 -5.35 11.91 2.17
N TYR A 88 -4.19 11.92 1.50
CA TYR A 88 -3.83 10.86 0.55
C TYR A 88 -3.84 9.48 1.23
N ASP A 89 -3.26 9.38 2.43
CA ASP A 89 -3.21 8.14 3.20
C ASP A 89 -4.60 7.63 3.61
N GLN A 90 -5.49 8.54 4.03
CA GLN A 90 -6.87 8.22 4.39
C GLN A 90 -7.64 7.67 3.18
N GLY A 91 -7.51 8.30 2.02
CA GLY A 91 -8.09 7.79 0.78
C GLY A 91 -7.56 6.38 0.47
N TYR A 92 -6.24 6.19 0.55
CA TYR A 92 -5.60 4.89 0.30
C TYR A 92 -6.11 3.76 1.22
N ARG A 93 -6.50 4.08 2.47
CA ARG A 93 -7.02 3.13 3.46
C ARG A 93 -8.48 2.74 3.26
N LEU A 94 -9.23 3.43 2.41
CA LEU A 94 -10.64 3.08 2.17
C LEU A 94 -10.75 1.63 1.69
N SER A 95 -11.64 0.88 2.34
CA SER A 95 -11.90 -0.53 2.10
C SER A 95 -13.34 -0.89 2.52
N PRO A 96 -14.03 -1.77 1.78
CA PRO A 96 -15.36 -2.23 2.17
C PRO A 96 -15.29 -3.29 3.27
N LEU A 97 -14.10 -3.79 3.61
CA LEU A 97 -13.90 -4.78 4.66
C LEU A 97 -13.90 -4.13 6.03
N LYS A 98 -14.48 -4.83 7.00
CA LYS A 98 -14.38 -4.51 8.42
C LYS A 98 -13.14 -5.21 8.97
N PHE A 99 -12.18 -4.42 9.41
CA PHE A 99 -10.94 -4.93 9.98
C PHE A 99 -10.97 -4.96 11.51
N SER A 100 -10.42 -6.02 12.11
CA SER A 100 -10.11 -6.03 13.55
C SER A 100 -8.87 -5.20 13.89
N THR A 101 -7.96 -5.05 12.92
CA THR A 101 -6.71 -4.28 12.99
C THR A 101 -6.47 -3.68 11.61
N ASP A 102 -6.08 -2.40 11.53
CA ASP A 102 -5.79 -1.77 10.24
C ASP A 102 -4.63 -2.50 9.53
N PRO A 103 -4.88 -3.12 8.34
CA PRO A 103 -3.87 -3.90 7.65
C PRO A 103 -2.77 -3.03 7.02
N VAL A 104 -3.04 -1.76 6.72
CA VAL A 104 -2.03 -0.80 6.22
C VAL A 104 -1.03 -0.48 7.32
N ASP A 105 -1.50 -0.22 8.54
CA ASP A 105 -0.60 0.02 9.69
C ASP A 105 0.20 -1.23 10.05
N ALA A 106 -0.43 -2.41 10.07
CA ALA A 106 0.25 -3.67 10.32
C ALA A 106 1.33 -3.96 9.26
N ALA A 107 1.01 -3.75 7.97
CA ALA A 107 1.96 -3.93 6.87
C ALA A 107 3.12 -2.95 6.96
N ARG A 108 2.85 -1.66 7.22
CA ARG A 108 3.89 -0.64 7.45
C ARG A 108 4.81 -1.03 8.59
N ALA A 109 4.24 -1.40 9.73
CA ALA A 109 4.99 -1.82 10.90
C ALA A 109 5.89 -3.03 10.59
N ASP A 110 5.43 -4.01 9.81
CA ASP A 110 6.23 -5.20 9.46
C ASP A 110 7.41 -4.88 8.54
N VAL A 111 7.25 -3.98 7.57
CA VAL A 111 8.31 -3.64 6.61
C VAL A 111 9.25 -2.52 7.08
N MET A 112 8.75 -1.64 7.95
CA MET A 112 9.51 -0.57 8.59
C MET A 112 10.05 -0.97 9.98
N THR A 113 9.93 -2.24 10.38
CA THR A 113 10.41 -2.67 11.71
C THR A 113 11.91 -2.47 11.84
N VAL A 114 12.29 -1.74 12.88
CA VAL A 114 13.62 -1.71 13.51
C VAL A 114 14.03 -3.13 13.87
N LEU A 115 14.88 -3.76 13.04
CA LEU A 115 15.53 -5.01 13.40
C LEU A 115 16.83 -4.65 14.11
N THR A 116 16.80 -4.55 15.45
CA THR A 116 18.01 -4.72 16.25
C THR A 116 18.45 -6.18 16.09
N ILE A 117 19.16 -6.50 15.01
CA ILE A 117 19.74 -7.83 14.83
C ILE A 117 20.85 -7.96 15.86
N THR A 118 20.54 -8.63 16.98
CA THR A 118 21.58 -9.25 17.77
C THR A 118 22.01 -10.47 16.97
N GLU A 119 23.15 -10.40 16.28
CA GLU A 119 23.66 -11.51 15.48
C GLU A 119 23.88 -12.74 16.38
N ALA A 120 22.92 -13.66 16.38
CA ALA A 120 23.13 -15.01 16.86
C ALA A 120 23.92 -15.76 15.77
N HIS A 121 25.25 -15.76 15.89
CA HIS A 121 26.11 -16.65 15.13
C HIS A 121 25.71 -18.11 15.36
N GLY A 122 25.10 -18.76 14.37
CA GLY A 122 25.05 -20.23 14.38
C GLY A 122 23.99 -20.92 13.54
N LYS A 123 24.42 -21.38 12.35
CA LYS A 123 23.99 -22.60 11.63
C LYS A 123 22.72 -22.58 10.75
N LYS A 124 23.04 -22.59 9.44
CA LYS A 124 22.64 -23.48 8.32
C LYS A 124 21.17 -23.59 7.84
N GLU A 125 21.06 -23.27 6.53
CA GLU A 125 20.16 -23.77 5.46
C GLU A 125 18.67 -23.43 5.47
N ASN A 126 18.29 -22.50 4.57
CA ASN A 126 17.46 -22.74 3.38
C ASN A 126 17.00 -21.39 2.81
N ARG A 127 17.17 -21.18 1.49
CA ARG A 127 16.85 -19.94 0.71
C ARG A 127 16.69 -18.68 1.57
N SER A 128 17.80 -17.98 1.79
CA SER A 128 17.76 -16.63 2.37
C SER A 128 17.08 -15.70 1.36
N TYR A 129 15.76 -15.61 1.41
CA TYR A 129 15.08 -14.38 1.04
C TYR A 129 15.56 -13.39 2.10
N THR A 130 16.56 -12.59 1.75
CA THR A 130 17.02 -11.53 2.66
C THR A 130 15.89 -10.52 2.71
N LYS A 131 14.93 -10.73 3.62
CA LYS A 131 13.87 -9.78 3.93
C LYS A 131 14.59 -8.55 4.48
N ARG A 132 14.92 -7.60 3.60
CA ARG A 132 15.50 -6.32 4.00
C ARG A 132 14.37 -5.52 4.63
N LYS A 133 14.11 -5.76 5.91
CA LYS A 133 13.36 -4.82 6.73
C LYS A 133 14.18 -3.54 6.81
N VAL A 134 13.51 -2.40 6.66
CA VAL A 134 14.17 -1.12 6.85
C VAL A 134 14.20 -0.88 8.35
N ASP A 135 15.41 -0.89 8.93
CA ASP A 135 15.60 -0.49 10.31
C ASP A 135 15.40 1.03 10.40
N PHE A 136 14.15 1.45 10.59
CA PHE A 136 13.77 2.85 10.65
C PHE A 136 13.50 3.27 12.09
N THR A 137 14.49 3.94 12.69
CA THR A 137 14.26 4.73 13.90
C THR A 137 14.03 6.18 13.49
N PRO A 138 12.84 6.76 13.71
CA PRO A 138 12.56 8.15 13.34
C PRO A 138 13.58 9.09 14.01
N PRO A 139 14.23 9.99 13.24
CA PRO A 139 15.04 11.05 13.82
C PRO A 139 14.24 11.93 14.78
N THR A 140 14.91 12.53 15.76
CA THR A 140 14.27 13.48 16.68
C THR A 140 13.52 14.57 15.92
N GLY A 141 12.25 14.80 16.28
CA GLY A 141 11.40 15.80 15.64
C GLY A 141 10.74 15.36 14.33
N PHE A 142 10.79 14.06 13.97
CA PHE A 142 9.94 13.48 12.94
C PHE A 142 8.47 13.50 13.39
N THR A 143 7.61 14.04 12.54
CA THR A 143 6.15 13.99 12.72
C THR A 143 5.57 12.68 12.15
N GLN A 144 4.27 12.47 12.37
CA GLN A 144 3.53 11.42 11.69
C GLN A 144 3.57 11.63 10.16
N GLY A 145 3.39 12.88 9.69
CA GLY A 145 3.54 13.25 8.28
C GLY A 145 4.91 12.88 7.72
N ASP A 146 6.01 13.12 8.45
CA ASP A 146 7.35 12.72 7.98
C ASP A 146 7.51 11.20 7.87
N THR A 147 6.91 10.46 8.80
CA THR A 147 6.90 8.99 8.75
C THR A 147 6.15 8.50 7.51
N LEU A 148 5.00 9.10 7.19
CA LEU A 148 4.26 8.81 5.96
C LEU A 148 5.07 9.18 4.71
N ARG A 149 5.72 10.35 4.69
CA ARG A 149 6.57 10.75 3.56
C ARG A 149 7.71 9.78 3.35
N TYR A 150 8.36 9.34 4.43
CA TYR A 150 9.44 8.37 4.36
C TYR A 150 8.94 7.01 3.84
N PHE A 151 7.80 6.53 4.34
CA PHE A 151 7.15 5.32 3.84
C PHE A 151 6.90 5.41 2.34
N TRP A 152 6.24 6.48 1.87
CA TRP A 152 5.92 6.64 0.46
C TRP A 152 7.17 6.85 -0.40
N PHE A 153 8.21 7.50 0.12
CA PHE A 153 9.51 7.59 -0.55
C PHE A 153 10.09 6.19 -0.79
N LEU A 154 10.14 5.34 0.24
CA LEU A 154 10.63 3.96 0.13
C LEU A 154 9.77 3.15 -0.85
N PHE A 155 8.45 3.29 -0.75
CA PHE A 155 7.50 2.62 -1.63
C PHE A 155 7.73 3.00 -3.11
N CYS A 156 7.94 4.28 -3.39
CA CYS A 156 8.16 4.78 -4.75
C CYS A 156 9.56 4.48 -5.29
N SER A 157 10.58 4.39 -4.42
CA SER A 157 11.99 4.38 -4.83
C SER A 157 12.69 3.03 -4.68
N VAL A 158 12.13 2.10 -3.90
CA VAL A 158 12.77 0.82 -3.57
C VAL A 158 11.84 -0.34 -3.94
N SER A 159 12.13 -1.01 -5.06
CA SER A 159 11.30 -2.12 -5.59
C SER A 159 11.06 -3.24 -4.58
N ASP A 160 12.11 -3.61 -3.84
CA ASP A 160 12.04 -4.70 -2.86
C ASP A 160 11.19 -4.32 -1.65
N PHE A 161 11.24 -3.06 -1.22
CA PHE A 161 10.38 -2.55 -0.15
C PHE A 161 8.93 -2.59 -0.59
N LYS A 162 8.65 -2.10 -1.80
CA LYS A 162 7.31 -2.14 -2.39
C LYS A 162 6.75 -3.56 -2.47
N SER A 163 7.53 -4.52 -2.95
CA SER A 163 7.10 -5.93 -3.02
C SER A 163 6.78 -6.47 -1.63
N GLN A 164 7.69 -6.29 -0.67
CA GLN A 164 7.50 -6.77 0.71
C GLN A 164 6.26 -6.15 1.37
N TYR A 165 6.02 -4.85 1.16
CA TYR A 165 4.86 -4.18 1.70
C TYR A 165 3.57 -4.72 1.08
N ASN A 166 3.54 -4.91 -0.24
CA ASN A 166 2.37 -5.46 -0.92
C ASN A 166 2.06 -6.89 -0.44
N ASP A 167 3.10 -7.73 -0.26
CA ASP A 167 2.94 -9.08 0.27
C ASP A 167 2.40 -9.05 1.71
N ALA A 168 2.94 -8.18 2.56
CA ALA A 168 2.48 -8.01 3.94
C ALA A 168 1.03 -7.50 4.00
N LEU A 169 0.69 -6.50 3.18
CA LEU A 169 -0.65 -5.92 3.12
C LEU A 169 -1.69 -6.97 2.70
N SER A 170 -1.37 -7.80 1.71
CA SER A 170 -2.23 -8.90 1.28
C SER A 170 -2.52 -9.87 2.43
N VAL A 171 -1.47 -10.34 3.12
CA VAL A 171 -1.59 -11.25 4.27
C VAL A 171 -2.41 -10.63 5.39
N PHE A 172 -2.13 -9.38 5.78
CA PHE A 172 -2.84 -8.73 6.87
C PHE A 172 -4.29 -8.38 6.52
N THR A 173 -4.58 -8.08 5.25
CA THR A 173 -5.96 -7.87 4.77
C THR A 173 -6.75 -9.16 4.90
N GLU A 174 -6.22 -10.29 4.46
CA GLU A 174 -6.88 -11.59 4.62
C GLU A 174 -7.03 -11.96 6.10
N MET A 175 -6.00 -11.70 6.92
CA MET A 175 -6.00 -12.03 8.34
C MET A 175 -7.05 -11.23 9.12
N TYR A 176 -7.16 -9.93 8.87
CA TYR A 176 -7.99 -9.02 9.67
C TYR A 176 -9.35 -8.69 9.04
N GLY A 177 -9.52 -8.86 7.72
CA GLY A 177 -10.71 -8.48 6.97
C GLY A 177 -11.65 -9.66 6.69
N LYS A 178 -12.39 -10.09 7.71
CA LYS A 178 -13.25 -11.30 7.61
C LYS A 178 -14.68 -11.04 7.14
N THR A 179 -15.17 -9.81 7.24
CA THR A 179 -16.56 -9.44 6.91
C THR A 179 -16.60 -8.08 6.21
N LEU A 180 -17.67 -7.79 5.48
CA LEU A 180 -17.94 -6.44 4.97
C LEU A 180 -18.33 -5.49 6.11
N GLN A 181 -18.10 -4.20 5.90
CA GLN A 181 -18.73 -3.15 6.68
C GLN A 181 -20.23 -3.05 6.31
N PRO A 182 -21.10 -2.62 7.24
CA PRO A 182 -22.51 -2.41 6.94
C PRO A 182 -22.70 -1.47 5.75
N GLY A 183 -23.53 -1.85 4.78
CA GLY A 183 -23.82 -1.05 3.58
C GLY A 183 -22.98 -1.37 2.35
N TYR A 184 -22.07 -2.35 2.44
CA TYR A 184 -21.25 -2.83 1.31
C TYR A 184 -21.61 -4.23 0.84
N ASP A 185 -22.81 -4.72 1.17
CA ASP A 185 -23.29 -6.04 0.73
C ASP A 185 -23.49 -6.13 -0.80
N ASP A 186 -23.60 -4.97 -1.45
CA ASP A 186 -23.79 -4.77 -2.89
C ASP A 186 -22.46 -4.43 -3.61
N ASP A 187 -22.25 -5.06 -4.77
CA ASP A 187 -21.07 -4.83 -5.62
C ASP A 187 -21.00 -3.37 -6.09
N GLU A 188 -22.13 -2.73 -6.37
CA GLU A 188 -22.17 -1.32 -6.81
C GLU A 188 -21.61 -0.40 -5.72
N LYS A 189 -21.97 -0.62 -4.45
CA LYS A 189 -21.43 0.14 -3.31
C LYS A 189 -19.94 -0.09 -3.08
N ILE A 190 -19.46 -1.30 -3.34
CA ILE A 190 -18.03 -1.59 -3.31
C ILE A 190 -17.29 -0.81 -4.41
N ARG A 191 -17.84 -0.75 -5.63
CA ARG A 191 -17.25 0.01 -6.74
C ARG A 191 -17.26 1.52 -6.49
N GLU A 192 -18.38 2.07 -6.01
CA GLU A 192 -18.48 3.48 -5.60
C GLU A 192 -17.40 3.86 -4.56
N LEU A 193 -17.08 2.94 -3.63
CA LEU A 193 -16.00 3.18 -2.66
C LEU A 193 -14.62 3.25 -3.31
N TYR A 194 -14.36 2.43 -4.34
CA TYR A 194 -13.09 2.48 -5.07
C TYR A 194 -12.94 3.75 -5.91
N ASP A 195 -14.03 4.25 -6.49
CA ASP A 195 -14.04 5.56 -7.13
C ASP A 195 -13.77 6.67 -6.12
N LYS A 196 -14.45 6.64 -4.96
CA LYS A 196 -14.21 7.59 -3.86
C LYS A 196 -12.76 7.54 -3.37
N LYS A 197 -12.18 6.36 -3.22
CA LYS A 197 -10.77 6.15 -2.86
C LYS A 197 -9.83 6.88 -3.82
N LEU A 198 -10.05 6.69 -5.12
CA LEU A 198 -9.26 7.36 -6.14
C LEU A 198 -9.49 8.88 -6.13
N GLU A 199 -10.72 9.34 -5.94
CA GLU A 199 -11.06 10.76 -5.85
C GLU A 199 -10.42 11.46 -4.64
N ASP A 200 -10.45 10.83 -3.46
CA ASP A 200 -9.84 11.39 -2.25
C ASP A 200 -8.31 11.52 -2.42
N MET A 201 -7.66 10.50 -3.00
CA MET A 201 -6.23 10.55 -3.32
C MET A 201 -5.90 11.58 -4.41
N GLU A 202 -6.74 11.68 -5.45
CA GLU A 202 -6.60 12.67 -6.53
C GLU A 202 -6.76 14.10 -5.99
N SER A 203 -7.75 14.33 -5.11
CA SER A 203 -7.98 15.62 -4.46
C SER A 203 -6.78 16.06 -3.65
N ALA A 204 -6.17 15.16 -2.87
CA ALA A 204 -4.95 15.47 -2.11
C ALA A 204 -3.81 15.90 -3.05
N MET A 205 -3.61 15.21 -4.17
CA MET A 205 -2.54 15.59 -5.12
C MET A 205 -2.81 16.92 -5.83
N ARG A 206 -4.07 17.28 -6.09
CA ARG A 206 -4.44 18.60 -6.64
C ARG A 206 -4.19 19.72 -5.64
N GLU A 207 -4.54 19.51 -4.37
CA GLU A 207 -4.27 20.47 -3.28
C GLU A 207 -2.77 20.74 -3.13
N ALA A 208 -1.93 19.72 -3.34
CA ALA A 208 -0.49 19.83 -3.38
C ALA A 208 0.09 20.56 -4.61
N GLY A 209 -0.75 20.91 -5.60
CA GLY A 209 -0.29 21.39 -6.91
C GLY A 209 0.54 20.35 -7.68
N LEU A 210 0.30 19.06 -7.45
CA LEU A 210 0.97 17.94 -8.14
C LEU A 210 0.16 17.39 -9.32
N MET A 211 -1.11 17.77 -9.45
CA MET A 211 -2.04 17.39 -10.52
C MET A 211 -2.91 18.57 -10.94
#